data_AF-A0A1V3WI43-F1
#
_entry.id   AF-A0A1V3WI43-F1
#
_cell.length_a   1.000
_cell.length_b   1.000
_cell.length_c   1.000
_cell.angle_alpha   90.00
_cell.angle_beta   90.00
_cell.angle_gamma   90.00
#
_symmetry.space_group_name_H-M   'P 1'
#
loop_
_entity.id
_entity.type
_entity.pdbx_description
1 polymer ?
#
loop_
_entity_poly.entity_id
_entity_poly.type
_entity_poly.pdbx_seq_one_letter_code
_entity_poly.pdbx_strand_id
1 'polypeptide(L)'
;MAENATGLRNLFKLSSLASFEGQLSKWSRMDAELIAEHAEGIIITTGCPSGEVQTRLRLGQEREALEAAARWREIVGPENYFLELMDHGLTIERRVREGLLHIGRTLNIPPLATNDCHYVTRDAAHNHEALLCVQTGKTLSDPNRFKFDGDGYYLKSAAEMRQIWDDEVPGACDSTLLIAERVQSYADVWTPRDRMPVFPVPDGHDPASWLRHEVAAGCADGSPTDRPPATSPARTTRST
;
A
#
# COMPACT_ATOMS: atom_id res chain seq x y z
N MET A 1 2.85 -0.23 -5.94
CA MET A 1 2.89 1.25 -5.82
C MET A 1 1.81 1.84 -6.73
N ALA A 2 1.38 3.07 -6.49
CA ALA A 2 0.50 3.78 -7.41
C ALA A 2 1.33 4.64 -8.36
N GLU A 3 0.92 4.74 -9.62
CA GLU A 3 1.45 5.70 -10.58
C GLU A 3 0.68 7.02 -10.52
N ASN A 4 -0.61 6.98 -10.15
CA ASN A 4 -1.49 8.15 -10.14
C ASN A 4 -2.62 8.03 -9.11
N ALA A 5 -3.49 9.05 -9.04
CA ALA A 5 -4.60 9.10 -8.09
C ALA A 5 -5.61 7.95 -8.24
N THR A 6 -5.81 7.41 -9.45
CA THR A 6 -6.65 6.22 -9.68
C THR A 6 -6.01 4.99 -9.04
N GLY A 7 -4.72 4.76 -9.32
CA GLY A 7 -3.94 3.70 -8.68
C GLY A 7 -3.94 3.77 -7.16
N LEU A 8 -3.85 4.98 -6.59
CA LEU A 8 -3.88 5.18 -5.14
C LEU A 8 -5.25 4.80 -4.55
N ARG A 9 -6.35 5.16 -5.20
CA ARG A 9 -7.71 4.76 -4.79
C ARG A 9 -7.92 3.26 -4.91
N ASN A 10 -7.40 2.65 -5.97
CA ASN A 10 -7.42 1.21 -6.15
C ASN A 10 -6.63 0.50 -5.04
N LEU A 11 -5.45 0.98 -4.66
CA LEU A 11 -4.70 0.44 -3.51
C LEU A 11 -5.47 0.57 -2.19
N PHE A 12 -6.19 1.68 -1.96
CA PHE A 12 -7.05 1.81 -0.77
C PHE A 12 -8.20 0.79 -0.77
N LYS A 13 -8.84 0.57 -1.93
CA LYS A 13 -9.91 -0.43 -2.06
C LYS A 13 -9.38 -1.84 -1.88
N LEU A 14 -8.27 -2.18 -2.53
CA LEU A 14 -7.56 -3.45 -2.37
C LEU A 14 -7.20 -3.72 -0.91
N SER A 15 -6.65 -2.73 -0.21
CA SER A 15 -6.33 -2.87 1.22
C SER A 15 -7.58 -3.10 2.08
N SER A 16 -8.70 -2.45 1.73
CA SER A 16 -9.97 -2.64 2.45
C SER A 16 -10.52 -4.04 2.22
N LEU A 17 -10.56 -4.51 0.97
CA LEU A 17 -11.06 -5.84 0.61
C LEU A 17 -10.17 -6.95 1.15
N ALA A 18 -8.84 -6.76 1.15
CA ALA A 18 -7.91 -7.70 1.79
C ALA A 18 -8.23 -7.90 3.29
N SER A 19 -8.69 -6.85 3.98
CA SER A 19 -9.10 -6.92 5.38
C SER A 19 -10.51 -7.49 5.57
N PHE A 20 -11.44 -7.21 4.65
CA PHE A 20 -12.83 -7.67 4.76
C PHE A 20 -13.02 -9.13 4.35
N GLU A 21 -12.30 -9.57 3.33
CA GLU A 21 -12.55 -10.84 2.64
C GLU A 21 -11.34 -11.78 2.70
N GLY A 22 -10.12 -11.23 2.72
CA GLY A 22 -8.88 -12.01 2.60
C GLY A 22 -8.19 -12.39 3.92
N GLN A 23 -8.76 -12.04 5.08
CA GLN A 23 -8.09 -12.16 6.37
C GLN A 23 -7.75 -13.62 6.72
N LEU A 24 -6.49 -13.88 7.05
CA LEU A 24 -6.03 -15.14 7.64
C LEU A 24 -5.10 -14.87 8.81
N SER A 25 -5.49 -15.31 10.02
CA SER A 25 -4.80 -14.95 11.26
C SER A 25 -4.65 -13.42 11.35
N LYS A 26 -3.41 -12.92 11.43
CA LYS A 26 -3.10 -11.49 11.47
C LYS A 26 -2.88 -10.83 10.10
N TRP A 27 -2.88 -11.59 9.00
CA TRP A 27 -2.55 -11.07 7.68
C TRP A 27 -3.81 -10.84 6.84
N SER A 28 -3.99 -9.60 6.39
CA SER A 28 -4.93 -9.23 5.33
C SER A 28 -4.29 -9.57 3.99
N ARG A 29 -4.95 -10.36 3.14
CA ARG A 29 -4.35 -10.91 1.92
C ARG A 29 -5.15 -10.48 0.70
N MET A 30 -4.44 -10.22 -0.40
CA MET A 30 -5.02 -10.05 -1.72
C MET A 30 -4.72 -11.30 -2.55
N ASP A 31 -5.58 -11.64 -3.51
CA ASP A 31 -5.30 -12.63 -4.53
C ASP A 31 -5.16 -11.97 -5.91
N ALA A 32 -4.80 -12.77 -6.92
CA ALA A 32 -4.57 -12.28 -8.28
C ALA A 32 -5.85 -11.78 -8.95
N GLU A 33 -7.00 -12.39 -8.66
CA GLU A 33 -8.30 -12.01 -9.23
C GLU A 33 -8.69 -10.62 -8.72
N LEU A 34 -8.64 -10.42 -7.41
CA LEU A 34 -8.91 -9.14 -6.77
C LEU A 34 -7.97 -8.03 -7.26
N ILE A 35 -6.67 -8.32 -7.41
CA ILE A 35 -5.71 -7.35 -7.95
C ILE A 35 -6.03 -7.02 -9.41
N ALA A 36 -6.43 -8.00 -10.22
CA ALA A 36 -6.79 -7.78 -11.61
C ALA A 36 -8.00 -6.85 -11.78
N GLU A 37 -9.00 -6.94 -10.90
CA GLU A 37 -10.16 -6.05 -10.89
C GLU A 37 -9.81 -4.58 -10.59
N HIS A 38 -8.67 -4.32 -9.96
CA HIS A 38 -8.26 -3.00 -9.50
C HIS A 38 -6.83 -2.62 -9.96
N ALA A 39 -6.33 -3.21 -11.05
CA ALA A 39 -4.94 -3.04 -11.49
C ALA A 39 -4.63 -1.65 -12.09
N GLU A 40 -5.65 -0.89 -12.51
CA GLU A 40 -5.47 0.40 -13.17
C GLU A 40 -4.65 1.38 -12.31
N GLY A 41 -3.59 1.94 -12.90
CA GLY A 41 -2.70 2.91 -12.25
C GLY A 41 -1.77 2.30 -11.20
N ILE A 42 -1.66 0.98 -11.11
CA ILE A 42 -0.77 0.28 -10.17
C ILE A 42 0.46 -0.25 -10.90
N ILE A 43 1.63 -0.02 -10.32
CA ILE A 43 2.89 -0.67 -10.69
C ILE A 43 3.22 -1.71 -9.62
N ILE A 44 3.56 -2.94 -10.01
CA ILE A 44 4.02 -4.00 -9.10
C ILE A 44 5.35 -4.59 -9.58
N THR A 45 5.93 -5.48 -8.79
CA THR A 45 7.24 -6.09 -9.07
C THR A 45 7.18 -7.61 -8.93
N THR A 46 8.29 -8.28 -9.24
CA THR A 46 8.50 -9.69 -8.88
C THR A 46 8.63 -9.95 -7.37
N GLY A 47 8.77 -8.90 -6.56
CA GLY A 47 8.78 -8.95 -5.10
C GLY A 47 10.12 -9.33 -4.47
N CYS A 48 10.14 -9.26 -3.13
CA CYS A 48 11.26 -9.63 -2.28
C CYS A 48 11.52 -11.15 -2.25
N PRO A 49 12.52 -11.64 -1.49
CA PRO A 49 12.69 -13.09 -1.31
C PRO A 49 11.39 -13.79 -0.90
N SER A 50 10.58 -13.22 -0.02
CA SER A 50 9.30 -13.81 0.38
C SER A 50 8.20 -13.74 -0.70
N GLY A 51 8.45 -13.08 -1.83
CA GLY A 51 7.54 -13.01 -2.99
C GLY A 51 7.38 -14.36 -3.71
N GLU A 52 6.32 -14.49 -4.48
CA GLU A 52 5.96 -15.74 -5.16
C GLU A 52 7.05 -16.23 -6.12
N VAL A 53 7.53 -15.36 -7.00
CA VAL A 53 8.53 -15.71 -8.03
C VAL A 53 9.81 -16.24 -7.37
N GLN A 54 10.37 -15.50 -6.41
CA GLN A 54 11.59 -15.91 -5.73
C GLN A 54 11.39 -17.16 -4.85
N THR A 55 10.19 -17.33 -4.26
CA THR A 55 9.85 -18.55 -3.52
C THR A 55 9.85 -19.78 -4.43
N ARG A 56 9.24 -19.69 -5.63
CA ARG A 56 9.29 -20.77 -6.62
C ARG A 56 10.71 -21.09 -7.05
N LEU A 57 11.55 -20.08 -7.32
CA LEU A 57 12.97 -20.27 -7.63
C LEU A 57 13.72 -21.01 -6.51
N ARG A 58 13.52 -20.64 -5.24
CA ARG A 58 14.16 -21.34 -4.10
C ARG A 58 13.71 -22.79 -3.95
N LEU A 59 12.50 -23.11 -4.38
CA LEU A 59 11.96 -24.46 -4.37
C LEU A 59 12.39 -25.29 -5.60
N GLY A 60 13.18 -24.73 -6.52
CA GLY A 60 13.58 -25.38 -7.77
C GLY A 60 12.46 -25.47 -8.82
N GLN A 61 11.42 -24.66 -8.68
CA GLN A 61 10.21 -24.65 -9.51
C GLN A 61 10.32 -23.54 -10.57
N GLU A 62 11.30 -23.65 -11.47
CA GLU A 62 11.63 -22.58 -12.43
C GLU A 62 10.48 -22.27 -13.40
N ARG A 63 9.78 -23.31 -13.88
CA ARG A 63 8.62 -23.16 -14.76
C ARG A 63 7.50 -22.38 -14.06
N GLU A 64 7.19 -22.74 -12.83
CA GLU A 64 6.17 -22.08 -12.02
C GLU A 64 6.56 -20.64 -11.67
N ALA A 65 7.86 -20.36 -11.48
CA ALA A 65 8.36 -19.00 -11.27
C ALA A 65 8.13 -18.12 -12.52
N LEU A 66 8.42 -18.66 -13.71
CA LEU A 66 8.17 -17.99 -14.98
C LEU A 66 6.68 -17.75 -15.23
N GLU A 67 5.84 -18.75 -14.97
CA GLU A 67 4.38 -18.64 -15.08
C GLU A 67 3.80 -17.61 -14.12
N ALA A 68 4.29 -17.57 -12.87
CA ALA A 68 3.87 -16.56 -11.89
C ALA A 68 4.25 -15.14 -12.36
N ALA A 69 5.48 -14.93 -12.81
CA ALA A 69 5.93 -13.63 -13.32
C ALA A 69 5.12 -13.20 -14.56
N ALA A 70 4.84 -14.12 -15.48
CA ALA A 70 4.03 -13.84 -16.66
C ALA A 70 2.59 -13.43 -16.30
N ARG A 71 1.95 -14.16 -15.37
CA ARG A 71 0.60 -13.84 -14.88
C ARG A 71 0.54 -12.44 -14.27
N TRP A 72 1.47 -12.10 -13.37
CA TRP A 72 1.46 -10.79 -12.73
C TRP A 72 1.74 -9.66 -13.73
N ARG A 73 2.64 -9.88 -14.70
CA ARG A 73 2.89 -8.94 -15.80
C ARG A 73 1.67 -8.74 -16.68
N GLU A 74 0.90 -9.79 -16.96
CA GLU A 74 -0.35 -9.70 -17.71
C GLU A 74 -1.39 -8.85 -16.98
N ILE A 75 -1.51 -9.03 -15.67
CA ILE A 75 -2.48 -8.31 -14.82
C ILE A 75 -2.25 -6.79 -14.83
N VAL A 76 -1.02 -6.33 -14.60
CA VAL A 76 -0.73 -4.88 -14.51
C VAL A 76 -0.33 -4.25 -15.83
N GLY A 77 0.01 -5.08 -16.82
CA GLY A 77 0.53 -4.65 -18.11
C GLY A 77 2.06 -4.58 -18.17
N PRO A 78 2.63 -4.63 -19.39
CA PRO A 78 4.07 -4.75 -19.62
C PRO A 78 4.90 -3.58 -19.08
N GLU A 79 4.35 -2.37 -19.08
CA GLU A 79 5.03 -1.16 -18.62
C GLU A 79 4.98 -0.98 -17.10
N ASN A 80 4.21 -1.81 -16.38
CA ASN A 80 3.91 -1.65 -14.96
C ASN A 80 4.43 -2.80 -14.10
N TYR A 81 5.25 -3.68 -14.70
CA TYR A 81 5.84 -4.83 -14.03
C TYR A 81 7.36 -4.76 -14.11
N PHE A 82 8.03 -4.81 -12.95
CA PHE A 82 9.48 -4.68 -12.85
C PHE A 82 10.13 -5.87 -12.15
N LEU A 83 11.34 -6.21 -12.57
CA LEU A 83 12.16 -7.25 -11.98
C LEU A 83 12.88 -6.67 -10.77
N GLU A 84 12.33 -6.89 -9.58
CA GLU A 84 12.87 -6.33 -8.34
C GLU A 84 14.11 -7.09 -7.87
N LEU A 85 15.18 -6.34 -7.66
CA LEU A 85 16.52 -6.83 -7.34
C LEU A 85 16.98 -6.23 -6.02
N MET A 86 17.41 -7.11 -5.11
CA MET A 86 17.90 -6.76 -3.78
C MET A 86 19.18 -7.52 -3.45
N ASP A 87 20.07 -6.85 -2.71
CA ASP A 87 21.33 -7.43 -2.24
C ASP A 87 21.72 -6.83 -0.88
N HIS A 88 21.62 -7.68 0.13
CA HIS A 88 22.09 -7.45 1.50
C HIS A 88 23.30 -8.35 1.82
N GLY A 89 23.95 -8.94 0.81
CA GLY A 89 25.05 -9.88 0.97
C GLY A 89 24.62 -11.29 1.38
N LEU A 90 23.32 -11.61 1.27
CA LEU A 90 22.76 -12.87 1.76
C LEU A 90 22.78 -13.96 0.68
N THR A 91 23.12 -15.18 1.09
CA THR A 91 23.14 -16.33 0.16
C THR A 91 21.76 -16.66 -0.40
N ILE A 92 20.68 -16.40 0.36
CA ILE A 92 19.30 -16.61 -0.07
C ILE A 92 18.93 -15.76 -1.28
N GLU A 93 19.49 -14.55 -1.39
CA GLU A 93 19.27 -13.61 -2.50
C GLU A 93 20.16 -13.98 -3.70
N ARG A 94 21.43 -14.29 -3.44
CA ARG A 94 22.38 -14.69 -4.50
C ARG A 94 21.95 -15.94 -5.24
N ARG A 95 21.40 -16.93 -4.53
CA ARG A 95 20.96 -18.21 -5.11
C ARG A 95 19.83 -18.07 -6.13
N VAL A 96 19.00 -17.03 -6.03
CA VAL A 96 17.87 -16.82 -6.95
C VAL A 96 18.15 -15.77 -8.01
N ARG A 97 19.23 -14.99 -7.88
CA ARG A 97 19.58 -13.87 -8.79
C ARG A 97 19.65 -14.32 -10.25
N GLU A 98 20.37 -15.40 -10.54
CA GLU A 98 20.53 -15.87 -11.93
C GLU A 98 19.20 -16.28 -12.56
N GLY A 99 18.38 -17.04 -11.82
CA GLY A 99 17.04 -17.44 -12.26
C GLY A 99 16.09 -16.26 -12.43
N LEU A 100 16.17 -15.27 -11.53
CA LEU A 100 15.38 -14.05 -11.62
C LEU A 100 15.77 -13.21 -12.84
N LEU A 101 17.07 -13.03 -13.10
CA LEU A 101 17.56 -12.35 -14.30
C LEU A 101 17.20 -13.12 -15.58
N HIS A 102 17.18 -14.45 -15.55
CA HIS A 102 16.69 -15.25 -16.66
C HIS A 102 15.21 -14.97 -16.95
N ILE A 103 14.34 -14.95 -15.93
CA ILE A 103 12.93 -14.57 -16.08
C ILE A 103 12.80 -13.17 -16.68
N GLY A 104 13.58 -12.20 -16.18
CA GLY A 104 13.58 -10.83 -16.71
C GLY A 104 13.91 -10.75 -18.20
N ARG A 105 14.92 -11.49 -18.66
CA ARG A 105 15.27 -11.58 -20.09
C ARG A 105 14.18 -12.28 -20.90
N THR A 106 13.64 -13.38 -20.40
CA THR A 106 12.64 -14.20 -21.12
C THR A 106 11.33 -13.45 -21.31
N LEU A 107 10.88 -12.68 -20.31
CA LEU A 107 9.61 -11.94 -20.35
C LEU A 107 9.77 -10.46 -20.71
N ASN A 108 10.99 -10.02 -21.01
CA ASN A 108 11.35 -8.62 -21.27
C ASN A 108 10.84 -7.68 -20.15
N ILE A 109 11.24 -7.97 -18.91
CA ILE A 109 10.87 -7.21 -17.72
C ILE A 109 12.06 -6.32 -17.32
N PRO A 110 11.90 -4.99 -17.24
CA PRO A 110 12.97 -4.08 -16.85
C PRO A 110 13.44 -4.33 -15.41
N PRO A 111 14.75 -4.27 -15.12
CA PRO A 111 15.29 -4.42 -13.78
C PRO A 111 14.97 -3.21 -12.90
N LEU A 112 14.77 -3.42 -11.61
CA LEU A 112 14.53 -2.37 -10.62
C LEU A 112 15.29 -2.69 -9.33
N ALA A 113 16.26 -1.84 -8.97
CA ALA A 113 17.00 -1.97 -7.72
C ALA A 113 16.20 -1.38 -6.54
N THR A 114 16.01 -2.17 -5.48
CA THR A 114 15.40 -1.75 -4.21
C THR A 114 16.27 -2.22 -3.02
N ASN A 115 15.95 -1.78 -1.80
CA ASN A 115 16.74 -2.11 -0.60
C ASN A 115 15.90 -2.49 0.64
N ASP A 116 14.59 -2.71 0.46
CA ASP A 116 13.66 -3.15 1.52
C ASP A 116 13.91 -2.49 2.90
N CYS A 117 13.96 -1.15 2.92
CA CYS A 117 14.39 -0.41 4.10
C CYS A 117 13.43 -0.64 5.28
N HIS A 118 13.96 -1.08 6.41
CA HIS A 118 13.22 -1.25 7.67
C HIS A 118 13.60 -0.20 8.74
N TYR A 119 14.66 0.57 8.48
CA TYR A 119 15.13 1.66 9.34
C TYR A 119 15.79 2.77 8.50
N VAL A 120 16.00 3.95 9.10
CA VAL A 120 16.49 5.13 8.37
C VAL A 120 18.00 5.06 8.14
N THR A 121 18.77 4.80 9.19
CA THR A 121 20.24 4.82 9.19
C THR A 121 20.81 3.47 9.62
N ARG A 122 22.04 3.17 9.20
CA ARG A 122 22.68 1.87 9.50
C ARG A 122 22.78 1.57 11.00
N ASP A 123 23.06 2.57 11.83
CA ASP A 123 23.16 2.45 13.29
C ASP A 123 21.82 2.11 13.97
N ALA A 124 20.68 2.37 13.31
CA ALA A 124 19.37 1.98 13.82
C ALA A 124 19.08 0.47 13.71
N ALA A 125 19.96 -0.33 13.10
CA ALA A 125 19.80 -1.77 12.97
C ALA A 125 19.58 -2.47 14.33
N HIS A 126 20.28 -2.05 15.39
CA HIS A 126 20.11 -2.64 16.71
C HIS A 126 18.75 -2.31 17.35
N ASN A 127 18.23 -1.09 17.09
CA ASN A 127 16.88 -0.71 17.54
C ASN A 127 15.81 -1.55 16.84
N HIS A 128 15.98 -1.78 15.53
CA HIS A 128 15.09 -2.65 14.76
C HIS A 128 15.12 -4.10 15.27
N GLU A 129 16.30 -4.63 15.60
CA GLU A 129 16.43 -5.96 16.20
C GLU A 129 15.65 -6.07 17.53
N ALA A 130 15.77 -5.06 18.40
CA ALA A 130 14.99 -5.01 19.64
C ALA A 130 13.47 -4.91 19.39
N LEU A 131 13.05 -4.18 18.35
CA LEU A 131 11.64 -4.09 17.96
C LEU A 131 11.06 -5.46 17.53
N LEU A 132 11.82 -6.26 16.78
CA LEU A 132 11.41 -7.62 16.40
C LEU A 132 11.26 -8.55 17.62
N CYS A 133 12.09 -8.37 18.64
CA CYS A 133 11.96 -9.07 19.92
C CYS A 133 10.63 -8.75 20.62
N VAL A 134 10.20 -7.48 20.60
CA VAL A 134 8.89 -7.07 21.15
C VAL A 134 7.76 -7.75 20.39
N GLN A 135 7.82 -7.77 19.05
CA GLN A 135 6.80 -8.40 18.22
C GLN A 135 6.69 -9.93 18.43
N THR A 136 7.80 -10.60 18.67
CA THR A 136 7.87 -12.06 18.78
C THR A 136 7.83 -12.58 20.22
N GLY A 137 7.88 -11.70 21.22
CA GLY A 137 7.91 -12.08 22.63
C GLY A 137 9.20 -12.83 23.03
N LYS A 138 10.32 -12.53 22.36
CA LYS A 138 11.62 -13.21 22.51
C LYS A 138 12.65 -12.27 23.12
N THR A 139 13.62 -12.80 23.87
CA THR A 139 14.74 -11.98 24.40
C THR A 139 15.82 -11.76 23.34
N LEU A 140 16.58 -10.66 23.46
CA LEU A 140 17.75 -10.39 22.59
C LEU A 140 18.83 -11.47 22.71
N SER A 141 18.89 -12.16 23.85
CA SER A 141 19.81 -13.27 24.08
C SER A 141 19.40 -14.57 23.40
N ASP A 142 18.12 -14.74 23.01
CA ASP A 142 17.67 -15.98 22.36
C ASP A 142 18.24 -16.06 20.93
N PRO A 143 19.11 -17.04 20.62
CA PRO A 143 19.69 -17.19 19.28
C PRO A 143 18.65 -17.59 18.23
N ASN A 144 17.52 -18.17 18.65
CA ASN A 144 16.41 -18.60 17.79
C ASN A 144 15.31 -17.54 17.67
N ARG A 145 15.58 -16.29 18.05
CA ARG A 145 14.67 -15.17 17.78
C ARG A 145 14.59 -14.90 16.28
N PHE A 146 13.46 -14.33 15.85
CA PHE A 146 13.40 -13.75 14.51
C PHE A 146 14.26 -12.49 14.47
N LYS A 147 15.20 -12.43 13.53
CA LYS A 147 16.09 -11.30 13.29
C LYS A 147 16.46 -11.27 11.81
N PHE A 148 16.89 -10.10 11.36
CA PHE A 148 17.48 -9.97 10.03
C PHE A 148 18.96 -10.29 10.09
N ASP A 149 19.51 -10.78 8.98
CA ASP A 149 20.94 -11.01 8.84
C ASP A 149 21.62 -9.73 8.32
N GLY A 150 22.64 -9.26 9.04
CA GLY A 150 23.36 -8.03 8.70
C GLY A 150 22.63 -6.74 9.10
N ASP A 151 23.16 -5.59 8.64
CA ASP A 151 22.71 -4.23 8.96
C ASP A 151 22.36 -3.41 7.71
N GLY A 152 22.11 -4.07 6.57
CA GLY A 152 21.98 -3.45 5.26
C GLY A 152 20.62 -2.83 4.91
N TYR A 153 19.62 -2.89 5.80
CA TYR A 153 18.21 -2.54 5.53
C TYR A 153 17.87 -1.08 5.89
N TYR A 154 18.83 -0.18 5.65
CA TYR A 154 18.67 1.27 5.85
C TYR A 154 18.50 2.01 4.52
N LEU A 155 18.21 3.30 4.59
CA LEU A 155 18.19 4.16 3.40
C LEU A 155 19.62 4.45 2.93
N LYS A 156 20.19 3.54 2.13
CA LYS A 156 21.49 3.70 1.47
C LYS A 156 21.51 4.95 0.60
N SER A 157 22.67 5.58 0.53
CA SER A 157 22.92 6.67 -0.41
C SER A 157 22.84 6.18 -1.86
N ALA A 158 22.59 7.10 -2.80
CA ALA A 158 22.60 6.78 -4.22
C ALA A 158 23.95 6.18 -4.67
N ALA A 159 25.07 6.66 -4.10
CA ALA A 159 26.39 6.12 -4.40
C ALA A 159 26.54 4.66 -3.95
N GLU A 160 26.09 4.33 -2.73
CA GLU A 160 26.12 2.95 -2.23
C GLU A 160 25.24 2.02 -3.07
N MET A 161 24.04 2.46 -3.46
CA MET A 161 23.15 1.66 -4.31
C MET A 161 23.73 1.44 -5.70
N ARG A 162 24.27 2.48 -6.34
CA ARG A 162 24.89 2.38 -7.66
C ARG A 162 26.14 1.50 -7.67
N GLN A 163 26.95 1.57 -6.61
CA GLN A 163 28.10 0.68 -6.47
C GLN A 163 27.72 -0.81 -6.42
N ILE A 164 26.52 -1.14 -5.93
CA ILE A 164 26.04 -2.52 -5.89
C ILE A 164 25.52 -2.98 -7.26
N TRP A 165 24.86 -2.11 -8.01
CA TRP A 165 24.03 -2.52 -9.15
C TRP A 165 24.53 -2.08 -10.53
N ASP A 166 25.23 -0.96 -10.68
CA ASP A 166 25.51 -0.39 -12.00
C ASP A 166 26.40 -1.33 -12.86
N ASP A 167 27.37 -2.00 -12.23
CA ASP A 167 28.24 -2.98 -12.90
C ASP A 167 27.59 -4.38 -13.02
N GLU A 168 26.76 -4.76 -12.03
CA GLU A 168 26.17 -6.11 -11.94
C GLU A 168 24.91 -6.25 -12.82
N VAL A 169 24.03 -5.25 -12.78
CA VAL A 169 22.77 -5.21 -13.55
C VAL A 169 22.52 -3.78 -14.04
N PRO A 170 23.11 -3.40 -15.20
CA PRO A 170 22.96 -2.07 -15.76
C PRO A 170 21.50 -1.65 -15.91
N GLY A 171 21.20 -0.41 -15.53
CA GLY A 171 19.86 0.18 -15.62
C GLY A 171 18.94 -0.11 -14.42
N ALA A 172 19.31 -1.00 -13.50
CA ALA A 172 18.47 -1.31 -12.33
C ALA A 172 18.21 -0.09 -11.44
N CYS A 173 19.24 0.73 -11.21
CA CYS A 173 19.09 2.00 -10.48
C CYS A 173 18.37 3.07 -11.30
N ASP A 174 18.57 3.12 -12.62
CA ASP A 174 17.94 4.14 -13.48
C ASP A 174 16.43 3.95 -13.59
N SER A 175 15.94 2.70 -13.58
CA SER A 175 14.51 2.39 -13.49
C SER A 175 13.84 3.00 -12.26
N THR A 176 14.56 3.20 -11.15
CA THR A 176 14.00 3.88 -9.96
C THR A 176 13.61 5.32 -10.27
N LEU A 177 14.41 6.01 -11.08
CA LEU A 177 14.17 7.39 -11.50
C LEU A 177 13.07 7.45 -12.55
N LEU A 178 13.08 6.52 -13.51
CA LEU A 178 12.00 6.39 -14.50
C LEU A 178 10.63 6.25 -13.82
N ILE A 179 10.52 5.37 -12.83
CA ILE A 179 9.29 5.18 -12.07
C ILE A 179 8.95 6.45 -11.30
N ALA A 180 9.93 7.07 -10.61
CA ALA A 180 9.70 8.28 -9.84
C ALA A 180 9.18 9.45 -10.70
N GLU A 181 9.68 9.60 -11.93
CA GLU A 181 9.21 10.62 -12.89
C GLU A 181 7.83 10.33 -13.46
N ARG A 182 7.45 9.05 -13.57
CA ARG A 182 6.09 8.65 -14.00
C ARG A 182 5.02 8.91 -12.93
N VAL A 183 5.40 8.86 -11.65
CA VAL A 183 4.46 9.05 -10.55
C VAL A 183 3.88 10.47 -10.55
N GLN A 184 2.55 10.54 -10.64
CA GLN A 184 1.79 11.78 -10.69
C GLN A 184 1.46 12.33 -9.30
N SER A 185 1.01 13.59 -9.27
CA SER A 185 0.48 14.18 -8.04
C SER A 185 -0.78 13.45 -7.57
N TYR A 186 -0.80 13.13 -6.29
CA TYR A 186 -1.96 12.54 -5.62
C TYR A 186 -2.91 13.58 -5.00
N ALA A 187 -2.69 14.88 -5.22
CA ALA A 187 -3.43 15.95 -4.56
C ALA A 187 -4.96 15.83 -4.70
N ASP A 188 -5.45 15.29 -5.82
CA ASP A 188 -6.88 15.06 -6.04
C ASP A 188 -7.52 14.07 -5.04
N VAL A 189 -6.73 13.14 -4.47
CA VAL A 189 -7.19 12.21 -3.45
C VAL A 189 -7.49 12.93 -2.13
N TRP A 190 -6.71 13.95 -1.80
CA TRP A 190 -6.82 14.74 -0.57
C TRP A 190 -7.54 16.07 -0.72
N THR A 191 -7.93 16.44 -1.94
CA THR A 191 -8.71 17.65 -2.18
C THR A 191 -10.01 17.54 -1.38
N PRO A 192 -10.31 18.50 -0.47
CA PRO A 192 -11.53 18.47 0.31
C PRO A 192 -12.75 18.44 -0.61
N ARG A 193 -13.69 17.56 -0.30
CA ARG A 193 -14.98 17.46 -0.98
C ARG A 193 -16.05 17.40 0.09
N ASP A 194 -17.19 18.03 -0.16
CA ASP A 194 -18.36 17.79 0.69
C ASP A 194 -18.80 16.34 0.50
N ARG A 195 -18.64 15.56 1.57
CA ARG A 195 -19.02 14.14 1.64
C ARG A 195 -20.14 13.93 2.67
N MET A 196 -20.84 15.00 3.04
CA MET A 196 -22.00 14.90 3.92
C MET A 196 -23.08 14.05 3.24
N PRO A 197 -23.60 13.00 3.92
CA PRO A 197 -24.70 12.22 3.38
C PRO A 197 -25.92 13.10 3.09
N VAL A 198 -26.54 12.91 1.93
CA VAL A 198 -27.79 13.58 1.58
C VAL A 198 -28.93 12.85 2.27
N PHE A 199 -29.61 13.51 3.20
CA PHE A 199 -30.78 12.94 3.86
C PHE A 199 -31.96 12.88 2.87
N PRO A 200 -32.61 11.72 2.70
CA PRO A 200 -33.77 11.61 1.81
C PRO A 200 -34.95 12.37 2.41
N VAL A 201 -35.51 13.31 1.66
CA VAL A 201 -36.68 14.11 2.06
C VAL A 201 -37.89 13.75 1.19
N PRO A 202 -39.13 13.92 1.68
CA PRO A 202 -40.32 13.68 0.88
C PRO A 202 -40.39 14.58 -0.37
N ASP A 203 -41.12 14.13 -1.39
CA ASP A 203 -41.32 14.89 -2.63
C ASP A 203 -41.85 16.30 -2.33
N GLY A 204 -41.26 17.31 -3.00
CA GLY A 204 -41.58 18.71 -2.78
C GLY A 204 -40.82 19.38 -1.64
N HIS A 205 -40.02 18.64 -0.87
CA HIS A 205 -39.09 19.19 0.11
C HIS A 205 -37.64 19.22 -0.39
N ASP A 206 -36.88 20.14 0.19
CA ASP A 206 -35.42 20.14 0.22
C ASP A 206 -34.93 19.91 1.66
N PRO A 207 -33.63 19.62 1.90
CA PRO A 207 -33.13 19.39 3.26
C PRO A 207 -33.45 20.51 4.25
N ALA A 208 -33.49 21.77 3.79
CA ALA A 208 -33.75 22.92 4.64
C ALA A 208 -35.23 23.05 5.04
N SER A 209 -36.18 22.84 4.13
CA SER A 209 -37.61 22.86 4.40
C SER A 209 -38.03 21.66 5.23
N TRP A 210 -37.47 20.48 4.96
CA TRP A 210 -37.74 19.29 5.76
C TRP A 210 -37.21 19.47 7.19
N LEU A 211 -36.00 20.01 7.36
CA LEU A 211 -35.48 20.33 8.69
C LEU A 211 -36.42 21.30 9.45
N ARG A 212 -36.95 22.33 8.79
CA ARG A 212 -37.92 23.24 9.43
C ARG A 212 -39.22 22.55 9.80
N HIS A 213 -39.73 21.66 8.94
CA HIS A 213 -40.93 20.86 9.21
C HIS A 213 -40.72 19.97 10.44
N GLU A 214 -39.64 19.19 10.49
CA GLU A 214 -39.32 18.28 11.59
C GLU A 214 -39.09 19.02 12.91
N VAL A 215 -38.42 20.18 12.86
CA VAL A 215 -38.26 21.03 14.05
C VAL A 215 -39.61 21.55 14.55
N ALA A 216 -40.50 21.99 13.65
CA ALA A 216 -41.83 22.46 14.02
C ALA A 216 -42.71 21.33 14.59
N ALA A 217 -42.69 20.15 13.98
CA ALA A 217 -43.39 18.96 14.46
C ALA A 217 -42.90 18.53 15.85
N GLY A 218 -41.58 18.46 16.05
CA GLY A 218 -40.99 18.13 17.35
C GLY A 218 -41.34 19.12 18.46
N CYS A 219 -41.43 20.42 18.15
CA CYS A 219 -41.89 21.42 19.12
C CYS A 219 -43.38 21.26 19.50
N ALA A 220 -44.22 20.71 18.62
CA ALA A 220 -45.63 20.48 18.89
C ALA A 220 -45.86 19.24 19.79
N ASP A 221 -45.06 18.19 19.61
CA ASP A 221 -45.15 16.91 20.33
C ASP A 221 -44.47 16.90 21.72
N GLY A 222 -43.65 17.92 22.03
CA GLY A 222 -43.03 18.07 23.35
C GLY A 222 -44.04 18.25 24.49
N SER A 223 -43.62 17.89 25.72
CA SER A 223 -44.41 18.09 26.94
C SER A 223 -44.90 19.55 27.06
N PRO A 224 -46.08 19.85 27.63
CA PRO A 224 -46.58 21.23 27.74
C PRO A 224 -45.63 22.19 28.47
N THR A 225 -44.72 21.66 29.28
CA THR A 225 -43.67 22.38 30.00
C THR A 225 -42.43 22.70 29.16
N ASP A 226 -42.21 22.00 28.04
CA ASP A 226 -41.10 22.19 27.10
C ASP A 226 -41.51 22.90 25.80
N ARG A 227 -42.80 23.21 25.62
CA ARG A 227 -43.23 24.00 24.47
C ARG A 227 -42.64 25.41 24.56
N PRO A 228 -42.02 25.91 23.49
CA PRO A 228 -41.58 27.30 23.47
C PRO A 228 -42.80 28.22 23.72
N PRO A 229 -42.65 29.29 24.52
CA PRO A 229 -43.74 30.24 24.77
C PRO A 229 -44.28 30.78 23.44
N ALA A 230 -45.56 31.16 23.40
CA ALA A 230 -46.26 31.62 22.20
C ALA A 230 -45.58 32.81 21.46
N THR A 231 -44.60 33.46 22.11
CA THR A 231 -43.81 34.58 21.62
C THR A 231 -42.31 34.29 21.60
N SER A 232 -41.87 33.04 21.70
CA SER A 232 -40.43 32.70 21.70
C SER A 232 -39.78 33.29 20.46
N PRO A 233 -38.99 34.37 20.59
CA PRO A 233 -38.36 34.97 19.44
C PRO A 233 -37.38 33.95 18.87
N ALA A 234 -37.04 34.10 17.59
CA ALA A 234 -35.91 33.41 16.98
C ALA A 234 -34.78 33.32 18.02
N ARG A 235 -34.29 32.11 18.30
CA ARG A 235 -33.18 31.88 19.23
C ARG A 235 -31.95 32.54 18.59
N THR A 236 -31.81 33.85 18.77
CA THR A 236 -30.80 34.67 18.11
C THR A 236 -29.45 34.12 18.50
N THR A 237 -28.73 33.63 17.50
CA THR A 237 -27.33 33.21 17.63
C THR A 237 -26.56 34.39 18.25
N ARG A 238 -25.95 34.17 19.42
CA ARG A 238 -24.93 35.10 19.89
C ARG A 238 -23.76 34.96 18.92
N SER A 239 -23.50 36.01 18.15
CA SER A 239 -22.29 36.13 17.35
C SER A 239 -21.08 36.05 18.27
N THR A 240 -20.18 35.11 17.99
CA THR A 240 -18.77 35.14 18.41
C THR A 240 -17.92 34.99 17.17
#